data_AF-A0A8J5FFC2-F1
#
_entry.id   AF-A0A8J5FFC2-F1
#
_cell.length_a   1.000
_cell.length_b   1.000
_cell.length_c   1.000
_cell.angle_alpha   90.00
_cell.angle_beta   90.00
_cell.angle_gamma   90.00
#
_symmetry.space_group_name_H-M   'P 1'
#
loop_
_entity.id
_entity.type
_entity.pdbx_description
1 polymer ?
#
loop_
_entity_poly.entity_id
_entity_poly.type
_entity_poly.pdbx_seq_one_letter_code
_entity_poly.pdbx_strand_id
1 'polypeptide(L)'
;MAVAVVNNDMPISSSAASTSRIEVRSVWAHNLDEEFALIRSAVPFHPFVALDTEYPGVVVASKNPYCTLTLPQRYELIRANVEALRIIQVGLTLSDAAGNLPCAIYSDGTCVRYVWEFNFRDFDINRDRYAPSSVELLKANGIDFQKNQIWGIDSCRFAQHLATSGLLSFGHFSPVSWVTFQGAYDFAFLVKMLTCDCKLPKTVREFLHLVHFFFGKRVFDVKHLCKHCPGLYGGLERVASTVRVERAVGSRHQSGSDSLLTWQVFYQIASRVNPQLIDRPEHMGTLYDLQLQ
;
A
#
# COMPACT_ATOMS: atom_id res chain seq x y z
N MET A 1 17.75 -56.91 42.80
CA MET A 1 18.28 -56.46 41.49
C MET A 1 17.59 -57.24 40.40
N ALA A 2 16.67 -56.61 39.69
CA ALA A 2 16.19 -57.01 38.37
C ALA A 2 15.59 -55.76 37.73
N VAL A 3 16.14 -55.37 36.59
CA VAL A 3 15.79 -54.16 35.82
C VAL A 3 14.57 -54.50 34.97
N ALA A 4 13.49 -53.74 35.12
CA ALA A 4 12.33 -53.81 34.21
C ALA A 4 12.52 -52.76 33.10
N VAL A 5 12.59 -53.24 31.87
CA VAL A 5 12.62 -52.42 30.64
C VAL A 5 11.21 -51.86 30.44
N VAL A 6 11.08 -50.53 30.45
CA VAL A 6 9.84 -49.83 30.10
C VAL A 6 9.89 -49.54 28.59
N ASN A 7 9.02 -50.22 27.84
CA ASN A 7 8.71 -49.85 26.46
C ASN A 7 7.87 -48.57 26.49
N ASN A 8 8.41 -47.48 25.93
CA ASN A 8 7.69 -46.24 25.67
C ASN A 8 6.96 -46.36 24.33
N ASP A 9 5.68 -46.69 24.36
CA ASP A 9 4.74 -46.40 23.27
C ASP A 9 3.61 -45.53 23.83
N MET A 10 3.88 -44.21 23.86
CA MET A 10 2.84 -43.18 23.99
C MET A 10 2.66 -42.56 22.60
N PRO A 11 1.43 -42.49 22.07
CA PRO A 11 1.20 -41.86 20.78
C PRO A 11 1.54 -40.37 20.88
N ILE A 12 2.39 -39.91 19.96
CA ILE A 12 2.67 -38.49 19.74
C ILE A 12 1.33 -37.83 19.41
N SER A 13 0.81 -37.06 20.36
CA SER A 13 -0.31 -36.15 20.15
C SER A 13 -0.02 -35.29 18.93
N SER A 14 -0.79 -35.47 17.87
CA SER A 14 -0.79 -34.62 16.69
C SER A 14 -0.94 -33.17 17.11
N SER A 15 0.09 -32.34 16.88
CA SER A 15 -0.01 -30.89 16.98
C SER A 15 -1.17 -30.43 16.11
N ALA A 16 -2.20 -29.85 16.72
CA ALA A 16 -3.25 -29.17 15.98
C ALA A 16 -2.58 -28.17 15.04
N ALA A 17 -2.81 -28.30 13.73
CA ALA A 17 -2.24 -27.39 12.76
C ALA A 17 -2.68 -25.96 13.12
N SER A 18 -1.72 -25.09 13.43
CA SER A 18 -2.03 -23.68 13.67
C SER A 18 -2.62 -23.10 12.39
N THR A 19 -3.91 -22.79 12.42
CA THR A 19 -4.56 -22.19 11.26
C THR A 19 -4.10 -20.75 11.16
N SER A 20 -3.43 -20.40 10.05
CA SER A 20 -2.99 -19.04 9.80
C SER A 20 -3.64 -18.50 8.54
N ARG A 21 -4.34 -17.37 8.67
CA ARG A 21 -5.00 -16.68 7.55
C ARG A 21 -4.65 -15.21 7.53
N ILE A 22 -4.80 -14.58 6.37
CA ILE A 22 -4.68 -13.13 6.21
C ILE A 22 -6.10 -12.57 6.10
N GLU A 23 -6.37 -11.50 6.82
CA GLU A 23 -7.65 -10.79 6.84
C GLU A 23 -7.44 -9.36 6.35
N VAL A 24 -8.18 -8.98 5.30
CA VAL A 24 -8.30 -7.59 4.87
C VAL A 24 -9.29 -6.90 5.80
N ARG A 25 -8.77 -6.07 6.70
CA ARG A 25 -9.56 -5.29 7.65
C ARG A 25 -10.19 -4.11 6.90
N SER A 26 -11.48 -4.25 6.61
CA SER A 26 -12.26 -3.21 5.93
C SER A 26 -12.57 -2.09 6.92
N VAL A 27 -11.96 -0.93 6.71
CA VAL A 27 -12.07 0.25 7.57
C VAL A 27 -13.05 1.25 6.98
N TRP A 28 -13.96 1.70 7.85
CA TRP A 28 -15.05 2.63 7.60
C TRP A 28 -15.06 3.69 8.70
N ALA A 29 -15.96 4.68 8.62
CA ALA A 29 -16.00 5.78 9.59
C ALA A 29 -16.20 5.31 11.05
N HIS A 30 -16.92 4.21 11.28
CA HIS A 30 -17.29 3.74 12.62
C HIS A 30 -16.17 2.99 13.35
N ASN A 31 -15.24 2.34 12.63
CA ASN A 31 -14.13 1.57 13.21
C ASN A 31 -12.76 2.22 12.96
N LEU A 32 -12.71 3.41 12.34
CA LEU A 32 -11.46 4.11 12.02
C LEU A 32 -10.52 4.27 13.23
N ASP A 33 -11.08 4.70 14.36
CA ASP A 33 -10.33 4.94 15.59
C ASP A 33 -9.68 3.66 16.15
N GLU A 34 -10.42 2.54 16.13
CA GLU A 34 -10.00 1.22 16.58
C GLU A 34 -8.89 0.65 15.68
N GLU A 35 -9.06 0.74 14.38
CA GLU A 35 -8.11 0.23 13.40
C GLU A 35 -6.78 1.00 13.44
N PHE A 36 -6.85 2.32 13.58
CA PHE A 36 -5.63 3.11 13.77
C PHE A 36 -4.98 2.86 15.14
N ALA A 37 -5.71 2.39 16.16
CA ALA A 37 -5.08 1.95 17.41
C ALA A 37 -4.22 0.71 17.19
N LEU A 38 -4.71 -0.27 16.42
CA LEU A 38 -3.94 -1.44 16.03
C LEU A 38 -2.70 -1.05 15.21
N ILE A 39 -2.85 -0.15 14.25
CA ILE A 39 -1.72 0.37 13.46
C ILE A 39 -0.67 1.01 14.38
N ARG A 40 -1.07 1.93 15.26
CA ARG A 40 -0.16 2.58 16.22
C ARG A 40 0.64 1.57 17.06
N SER A 41 0.00 0.49 17.49
CA SER A 41 0.67 -0.60 18.21
C SER A 41 1.60 -1.44 17.33
N ALA A 42 1.31 -1.57 16.04
CA ALA A 42 2.07 -2.39 15.09
C ALA A 42 3.32 -1.69 14.53
N VAL A 43 3.28 -0.36 14.30
CA VAL A 43 4.37 0.41 13.65
C VAL A 43 5.75 0.15 14.25
N PRO A 44 5.95 0.12 15.59
CA PRO A 44 7.28 -0.07 16.17
C PRO A 44 7.95 -1.41 15.80
N PHE A 45 7.15 -2.42 15.46
CA PHE A 45 7.61 -3.77 15.15
C PHE A 45 7.56 -4.10 13.66
N HIS A 46 6.82 -3.31 12.88
CA HIS A 46 6.58 -3.53 11.46
C HIS A 46 6.95 -2.27 10.65
N PRO A 47 8.26 -1.97 10.50
CA PRO A 47 8.72 -0.72 9.92
C PRO A 47 8.55 -0.63 8.40
N PHE A 48 8.03 -1.65 7.71
CA PHE A 48 7.72 -1.53 6.28
C PHE A 48 6.22 -1.28 6.08
N VAL A 49 5.89 -0.34 5.21
CA VAL A 49 4.51 0.05 4.90
C VAL A 49 4.34 0.05 3.40
N ALA A 50 3.64 -0.94 2.87
CA ALA A 50 3.23 -0.94 1.47
C ALA A 50 1.90 -0.21 1.29
N LEU A 51 1.85 0.62 0.26
CA LEU A 51 0.77 1.53 -0.09
C LEU A 51 0.27 1.20 -1.50
N ASP A 52 -1.05 1.22 -1.63
CA ASP A 52 -1.76 1.24 -2.90
C ASP A 52 -3.05 2.07 -2.74
N THR A 53 -3.55 2.69 -3.81
CA THR A 53 -4.78 3.48 -3.76
C THR A 53 -5.71 3.21 -4.92
N GLU A 54 -7.02 3.31 -4.66
CA GLU A 54 -8.05 3.28 -5.69
C GLU A 54 -8.72 4.64 -5.84
N TYR A 55 -8.83 5.11 -7.07
CA TYR A 55 -9.38 6.41 -7.44
C TYR A 55 -10.06 6.31 -8.82
N PRO A 56 -10.92 7.26 -9.20
CA PRO A 56 -11.81 7.13 -10.35
C PRO A 56 -11.10 7.39 -11.70
N GLY A 57 -9.88 6.90 -11.86
CA GLY A 57 -9.10 6.91 -13.10
C GLY A 57 -8.40 8.23 -13.39
N VAL A 58 -8.39 8.60 -14.68
CA VAL A 58 -7.71 9.78 -15.21
C VAL A 58 -8.69 10.53 -16.10
N VAL A 59 -8.96 11.79 -15.78
CA VAL A 59 -9.90 12.68 -16.50
C VAL A 59 -9.19 13.79 -17.28
N VAL A 60 -7.92 14.03 -17.00
CA VAL A 60 -7.04 14.92 -17.76
C VAL A 60 -5.98 14.07 -18.44
N ALA A 61 -6.03 14.00 -19.78
CA ALA A 61 -5.09 13.23 -20.59
C ALA A 61 -4.20 14.14 -21.44
N SER A 62 -2.98 13.68 -21.73
CA SER A 62 -2.11 14.32 -22.71
C SER A 62 -2.48 13.91 -24.12
N LYS A 63 -2.28 14.82 -25.08
CA LYS A 63 -2.37 14.53 -26.52
C LYS A 63 -1.21 13.67 -27.03
N ASN A 64 -0.04 13.79 -26.40
CA ASN A 64 1.15 13.02 -26.73
C ASN A 64 1.22 11.74 -25.87
N PRO A 65 1.84 10.65 -26.39
CA PRO A 65 2.08 9.44 -25.62
C PRO A 65 2.82 9.73 -24.31
N TYR A 66 2.44 9.06 -23.22
CA TYR A 66 3.00 9.33 -21.89
C TYR A 66 4.54 9.16 -21.83
N CYS A 67 5.08 8.20 -22.59
CA CYS A 67 6.52 7.95 -22.67
C CYS A 67 7.31 9.11 -23.30
N THR A 68 6.69 9.96 -24.12
CA THR A 68 7.36 11.10 -24.77
C THR A 68 7.29 12.39 -23.94
N LEU A 69 6.58 12.38 -22.82
CA LEU A 69 6.41 13.56 -21.97
C LEU A 69 7.67 13.86 -21.17
N THR A 70 7.97 15.14 -21.01
CA THR A 70 9.02 15.59 -20.07
C THR A 70 8.58 15.38 -18.63
N LEU A 71 9.53 15.34 -17.70
CA LEU A 71 9.24 15.17 -16.28
C LEU A 71 8.22 16.21 -15.74
N PRO A 72 8.35 17.53 -16.02
CA PRO A 72 7.33 18.50 -15.63
C PRO A 72 5.95 18.24 -16.23
N GLN A 73 5.88 17.76 -17.48
CA GLN A 73 4.60 17.43 -18.12
C GLN A 73 3.92 16.21 -17.49
N ARG A 74 4.69 15.16 -17.15
CA ARG A 74 4.16 13.99 -16.43
C ARG A 74 3.60 14.39 -15.08
N TYR A 75 4.37 15.18 -14.32
CA TYR A 75 3.91 15.69 -13.04
C TYR A 75 2.67 16.56 -13.16
N GLU A 76 2.59 17.46 -14.16
CA GLU A 76 1.39 18.30 -14.33
C GLU A 76 0.14 17.46 -14.62
N LEU A 77 0.26 16.34 -15.36
CA LEU A 77 -0.86 15.42 -15.52
C LEU A 77 -1.28 14.78 -14.19
N ILE A 78 -0.32 14.29 -13.40
CA ILE A 78 -0.60 13.72 -12.07
C ILE A 78 -1.30 14.79 -11.21
N ARG A 79 -0.71 15.99 -11.13
CA ARG A 79 -1.22 17.13 -10.38
C ARG A 79 -2.65 17.49 -10.76
N ALA A 80 -2.91 17.67 -12.06
CA ALA A 80 -4.22 18.06 -12.57
C ALA A 80 -5.30 17.00 -12.30
N ASN A 81 -4.96 15.71 -12.41
CA ASN A 81 -5.90 14.64 -12.11
C ASN A 81 -6.16 14.52 -10.61
N VAL A 82 -5.12 14.50 -9.78
CA VAL A 82 -5.28 14.38 -8.32
C VAL A 82 -6.05 15.57 -7.76
N GLU A 83 -5.84 16.79 -8.27
CA GLU A 83 -6.65 17.96 -7.88
C GLU A 83 -8.12 17.85 -8.34
N ALA A 84 -8.39 17.22 -9.49
CA ALA A 84 -9.73 17.09 -10.04
C ALA A 84 -10.55 15.90 -9.50
N LEU A 85 -9.89 14.93 -8.86
CA LEU A 85 -10.49 13.66 -8.46
C LEU A 85 -10.55 13.49 -6.93
N ARG A 86 -11.40 12.55 -6.49
CA ARG A 86 -11.57 12.16 -5.10
C ARG A 86 -11.07 10.72 -4.91
N ILE A 87 -10.37 10.48 -3.80
CA ILE A 87 -9.89 9.15 -3.41
C ILE A 87 -11.08 8.23 -3.09
N ILE A 88 -10.98 6.93 -3.37
CA ILE A 88 -12.02 5.94 -3.09
C ILE A 88 -11.55 4.94 -2.04
N GLN A 89 -10.35 4.39 -2.20
CA GLN A 89 -9.72 3.52 -1.20
C GLN A 89 -8.22 3.81 -1.01
N VAL A 90 -7.72 3.50 0.17
CA VAL A 90 -6.29 3.43 0.49
C VAL A 90 -6.03 2.07 1.13
N GLY A 91 -5.01 1.38 0.66
CA GLY A 91 -4.57 0.09 1.18
C GLY A 91 -3.25 0.25 1.90
N LEU A 92 -3.16 -0.27 3.12
CA LEU A 92 -1.92 -0.30 3.90
C LEU A 92 -1.60 -1.72 4.34
N THR A 93 -0.40 -2.18 4.01
CA THR A 93 0.17 -3.43 4.53
C THR A 93 1.41 -3.09 5.34
N LEU A 94 1.39 -3.46 6.62
CA LEU A 94 2.55 -3.34 7.51
C LEU A 94 3.32 -4.66 7.53
N SER A 95 4.64 -4.62 7.57
CA SER A 95 5.48 -5.81 7.72
C SER A 95 6.77 -5.53 8.47
N ASP A 96 7.31 -6.56 9.12
CA ASP A 96 8.70 -6.57 9.57
C ASP A 96 9.66 -6.86 8.40
N ALA A 97 10.97 -6.81 8.68
CA ALA A 97 12.01 -7.09 7.69
C ALA A 97 12.03 -8.55 7.19
N ALA A 98 11.43 -9.48 7.94
CA ALA A 98 11.34 -10.89 7.58
C ALA A 98 10.09 -11.21 6.73
N GLY A 99 9.19 -10.25 6.53
CA GLY A 99 7.94 -10.43 5.78
C GLY A 99 6.74 -10.81 6.66
N ASN A 100 6.88 -10.78 7.99
CA ASN A 100 5.77 -11.08 8.89
C ASN A 100 4.84 -9.86 9.00
N LEU A 101 3.54 -10.13 8.93
CA LEU A 101 2.48 -9.13 9.09
C LEU A 101 2.06 -9.03 10.56
N PRO A 102 1.52 -7.88 11.02
CA PRO A 102 0.86 -7.78 12.31
C PRO A 102 -0.21 -8.86 12.45
N CYS A 103 -0.27 -9.52 13.60
CA CYS A 103 -1.24 -10.58 13.83
C CYS A 103 -1.81 -10.58 15.24
N ALA A 104 -3.04 -11.09 15.38
CA ALA A 104 -3.56 -11.56 16.66
C ALA A 104 -3.45 -13.08 16.73
N ILE A 105 -2.99 -13.56 17.89
CA ILE A 105 -2.93 -14.97 18.23
C ILE A 105 -4.05 -15.27 19.22
N TYR A 106 -4.96 -16.16 18.84
CA TYR A 106 -6.09 -16.57 19.66
C TYR A 106 -5.72 -17.77 20.53
N SER A 107 -6.51 -18.01 21.59
CA SER A 107 -6.26 -19.08 22.57
C SER A 107 -6.30 -20.50 21.97
N ASP A 108 -6.94 -20.67 20.83
CA ASP A 108 -7.00 -21.92 20.05
C ASP A 108 -5.76 -22.12 19.14
N GLY A 109 -4.79 -21.21 19.18
CA GLY A 109 -3.59 -21.24 18.34
C GLY A 109 -3.80 -20.65 16.94
N THR A 110 -4.97 -20.11 16.64
CA THR A 110 -5.24 -19.43 15.36
C THR A 110 -4.48 -18.11 15.29
N CYS A 111 -3.78 -17.87 14.18
CA CYS A 111 -3.04 -16.64 13.92
C CYS A 111 -3.67 -15.89 12.74
N VAL A 112 -4.29 -14.74 13.02
CA VAL A 112 -4.92 -13.89 11.99
C VAL A 112 -4.00 -12.70 11.72
N ARG A 113 -3.47 -12.63 10.51
CA ARG A 113 -2.61 -11.55 10.02
C ARG A 113 -3.44 -10.45 9.37
N TYR A 114 -3.04 -9.20 9.55
CA TYR A 114 -3.84 -8.05 9.15
C TYR A 114 -3.21 -7.25 8.02
N VAL A 115 -4.06 -6.82 7.09
CA VAL A 115 -3.81 -5.72 6.15
C VAL A 115 -5.03 -4.81 6.17
N TRP A 116 -4.87 -3.53 5.91
CA TRP A 116 -5.95 -2.55 6.04
C TRP A 116 -6.41 -2.03 4.68
N GLU A 117 -7.72 -1.87 4.56
CA GLU A 117 -8.37 -1.23 3.42
C GLU A 117 -9.31 -0.14 3.91
N PHE A 118 -8.94 1.12 3.69
CA PHE A 118 -9.71 2.29 4.10
C PHE A 118 -10.65 2.70 2.98
N ASN A 119 -11.94 2.81 3.28
CA ASN A 119 -12.99 3.13 2.32
C ASN A 119 -13.48 4.57 2.54
N PHE A 120 -13.36 5.44 1.54
CA PHE A 120 -13.64 6.88 1.68
C PHE A 120 -15.01 7.28 1.17
N ARG A 121 -15.61 8.30 1.78
CA ARG A 121 -16.90 8.89 1.34
C ARG A 121 -16.75 10.08 0.39
N ASP A 122 -15.51 10.52 0.16
CA ASP A 122 -15.18 11.73 -0.58
C ASP A 122 -15.70 11.73 -2.02
N PHE A 123 -15.73 10.57 -2.67
CA PHE A 123 -16.20 10.40 -4.04
C PHE A 123 -17.72 10.17 -4.12
N ASP A 124 -18.41 11.04 -4.86
CA ASP A 124 -19.81 10.94 -5.24
C ASP A 124 -19.95 10.84 -6.76
N ILE A 125 -20.46 9.71 -7.25
CA ILE A 125 -20.66 9.45 -8.69
C ILE A 125 -21.60 10.46 -9.36
N ASN A 126 -22.49 11.12 -8.62
CA ASN A 126 -23.45 12.09 -9.19
C ASN A 126 -22.90 13.51 -9.23
N ARG A 127 -21.78 13.78 -8.54
CA ARG A 127 -21.21 15.12 -8.36
C ARG A 127 -19.81 15.23 -8.96
N ASP A 128 -18.99 14.22 -8.76
CA ASP A 128 -17.56 14.28 -9.03
C ASP A 128 -17.20 13.81 -10.43
N ARG A 129 -16.03 14.23 -10.90
CA ARG A 129 -15.48 13.77 -12.18
C ARG A 129 -14.90 12.37 -12.03
N TYR A 130 -15.03 11.56 -13.07
CA TYR A 130 -14.45 10.23 -13.14
C TYR A 130 -14.26 9.77 -14.58
N ALA A 131 -13.38 8.78 -14.78
CA ALA A 131 -13.30 8.01 -16.01
C ALA A 131 -14.33 6.87 -15.96
N PRO A 132 -15.28 6.78 -16.92
CA PRO A 132 -16.34 5.76 -16.89
C PRO A 132 -15.81 4.32 -16.81
N SER A 133 -14.79 3.99 -17.61
CA SER A 133 -14.17 2.67 -17.61
C SER A 133 -13.52 2.30 -16.27
N SER A 134 -12.94 3.27 -15.57
CA SER A 134 -12.38 3.05 -14.23
C SER A 134 -13.48 2.78 -13.21
N VAL A 135 -14.57 3.56 -13.22
CA VAL A 135 -15.71 3.35 -12.32
C VAL A 135 -16.41 2.01 -12.58
N GLU A 136 -16.57 1.62 -13.84
CA GLU A 136 -17.10 0.29 -14.22
C GLU A 136 -16.20 -0.83 -13.72
N LEU A 137 -14.88 -0.70 -13.91
CA LEU A 137 -13.90 -1.67 -13.41
C LEU A 137 -13.97 -1.80 -11.88
N LEU A 138 -14.03 -0.69 -11.15
CA LEU A 138 -14.09 -0.69 -9.69
C LEU A 138 -15.39 -1.33 -9.18
N LYS A 139 -16.54 -1.05 -9.81
CA LYS A 139 -17.81 -1.74 -9.51
C LYS A 139 -17.70 -3.24 -9.74
N ALA A 140 -17.12 -3.64 -10.88
CA ALA A 140 -16.93 -5.04 -11.22
C ALA A 140 -16.01 -5.79 -10.23
N ASN A 141 -15.10 -5.07 -9.56
CA ASN A 141 -14.22 -5.61 -8.51
C ASN A 141 -14.75 -5.39 -7.09
N GLY A 142 -16.03 -5.03 -6.94
CA GLY A 142 -16.74 -5.07 -5.66
C GLY A 142 -16.78 -3.75 -4.89
N ILE A 143 -16.37 -2.62 -5.48
CA ILE A 143 -16.56 -1.30 -4.85
C ILE A 143 -18.04 -0.90 -4.91
N ASP A 144 -18.63 -0.69 -3.73
CA ASP A 144 -19.98 -0.18 -3.56
C ASP A 144 -19.95 1.32 -3.21
N PHE A 145 -20.10 2.16 -4.25
CA PHE A 145 -20.09 3.61 -4.10
C PHE A 145 -21.22 4.17 -3.21
N GLN A 146 -22.36 3.47 -3.11
CA GLN A 146 -23.42 3.89 -2.20
C GLN A 146 -23.02 3.63 -0.75
N LYS A 147 -22.40 2.47 -0.48
CA LYS A 147 -21.83 2.16 0.82
C LYS A 147 -20.73 3.15 1.22
N ASN A 148 -19.84 3.52 0.27
CA ASN A 148 -18.84 4.58 0.46
C ASN A 148 -19.49 5.90 0.91
N GLN A 149 -20.54 6.36 0.24
CA GLN A 149 -21.23 7.60 0.60
C GLN A 149 -21.80 7.60 2.03
N ILE A 150 -22.38 6.48 2.46
CA ILE A 150 -23.08 6.36 3.74
C ILE A 150 -22.11 6.12 4.91
N TRP A 151 -21.15 5.21 4.72
CA TRP A 151 -20.31 4.67 5.80
C TRP A 151 -18.83 5.02 5.66
N GLY A 152 -18.42 5.62 4.54
CA GLY A 152 -17.03 5.88 4.22
C GLY A 152 -16.40 6.91 5.15
N ILE A 153 -15.08 6.79 5.26
CA ILE A 153 -14.21 7.67 6.02
C ILE A 153 -14.13 9.03 5.34
N ASP A 154 -14.23 10.09 6.14
CA ASP A 154 -13.86 11.43 5.74
C ASP A 154 -12.33 11.52 5.62
N SER A 155 -11.82 11.92 4.45
CA SER A 155 -10.38 11.97 4.20
C SER A 155 -9.60 12.88 5.17
N CYS A 156 -10.20 13.96 5.68
CA CYS A 156 -9.58 14.80 6.69
C CYS A 156 -9.41 14.04 8.02
N ARG A 157 -10.41 13.27 8.46
CA ARG A 157 -10.28 12.41 9.65
C ARG A 157 -9.20 11.34 9.46
N PHE A 158 -9.13 10.71 8.30
CA PHE A 158 -8.04 9.77 7.98
C PHE A 158 -6.67 10.45 8.07
N ALA A 159 -6.52 11.64 7.48
CA ALA A 159 -5.27 12.40 7.50
C ALA A 159 -4.83 12.74 8.93
N GLN A 160 -5.77 13.11 9.81
CA GLN A 160 -5.49 13.35 11.23
C GLN A 160 -4.95 12.10 11.93
N HIS A 161 -5.59 10.95 11.72
CA HIS A 161 -5.10 9.69 12.29
C HIS A 161 -3.75 9.27 11.73
N LEU A 162 -3.54 9.42 10.42
CA LEU A 162 -2.27 9.14 9.77
C LEU A 162 -1.15 10.03 10.35
N ALA A 163 -1.43 11.31 10.57
CA ALA A 163 -0.50 12.25 11.18
C ALA A 163 -0.06 11.86 12.61
N THR A 164 -0.94 11.22 13.38
CA THR A 164 -0.63 10.79 14.75
C THR A 164 -0.33 9.29 14.88
N SER A 165 -0.18 8.57 13.75
CA SER A 165 -0.04 7.11 13.74
C SER A 165 1.37 6.60 14.04
N GLY A 166 2.38 7.46 13.88
CA GLY A 166 3.79 7.07 13.85
C GLY A 166 4.29 6.59 12.48
N LEU A 167 3.43 6.51 11.46
CA LEU A 167 3.80 6.14 10.09
C LEU A 167 4.56 7.26 9.34
N LEU A 168 4.29 8.52 9.69
CA LEU A 168 4.87 9.70 9.03
C LEU A 168 6.16 10.17 9.72
N SER A 169 7.03 10.81 8.94
CA SER A 169 8.33 11.34 9.34
C SER A 169 8.28 12.79 9.80
N PHE A 170 7.48 13.65 9.15
CA PHE A 170 7.48 15.11 9.34
C PHE A 170 8.88 15.76 9.31
N GLY A 171 9.76 15.25 8.43
CA GLY A 171 11.15 15.71 8.31
C GLY A 171 12.09 15.21 9.41
N HIS A 172 11.59 14.44 10.39
CA HIS A 172 12.39 13.79 11.41
C HIS A 172 12.85 12.40 10.98
N PHE A 173 13.83 11.83 11.69
CA PHE A 173 14.20 10.44 11.49
C PHE A 173 12.99 9.53 11.77
N SER A 174 12.56 8.79 10.74
CA SER A 174 11.56 7.74 10.88
C SER A 174 12.22 6.39 10.60
N PRO A 175 11.95 5.33 11.39
CA PRO A 175 12.33 3.95 11.07
C PRO A 175 11.43 3.31 10.02
N VAL A 176 10.36 3.99 9.57
CA VAL A 176 9.42 3.49 8.57
C VAL A 176 10.00 3.58 7.15
N SER A 177 9.81 2.51 6.37
CA SER A 177 10.14 2.42 4.95
C SER A 177 8.86 2.22 4.15
N TRP A 178 8.54 3.16 3.28
CA TRP A 178 7.36 3.10 2.43
C TRP A 178 7.66 2.35 1.14
N VAL A 179 6.72 1.52 0.70
CA VAL A 179 6.80 0.70 -0.52
C VAL A 179 5.55 0.96 -1.34
N THR A 180 5.69 1.10 -2.65
CA THR A 180 4.55 1.28 -3.58
C THR A 180 4.87 0.63 -4.93
N PHE A 181 3.89 0.49 -5.81
CA PHE A 181 4.10 0.09 -7.19
C PHE A 181 3.57 1.18 -8.13
N GLN A 182 4.46 1.94 -8.76
CA GLN A 182 4.07 3.08 -9.61
C GLN A 182 3.27 4.16 -8.83
N GLY A 183 3.69 4.44 -7.60
CA GLY A 183 2.88 5.19 -6.62
C GLY A 183 2.91 6.70 -6.70
N ALA A 184 3.20 7.29 -7.87
CA ALA A 184 3.22 8.75 -7.98
C ALA A 184 1.83 9.37 -7.71
N TYR A 185 0.76 8.71 -8.17
CA TYR A 185 -0.61 9.09 -7.84
C TYR A 185 -0.95 8.81 -6.37
N ASP A 186 -0.55 7.65 -5.83
CA ASP A 186 -0.81 7.26 -4.44
C ASP A 186 -0.28 8.31 -3.46
N PHE A 187 1.00 8.67 -3.60
CA PHE A 187 1.60 9.70 -2.76
C PHE A 187 0.98 11.07 -3.00
N ALA A 188 0.60 11.40 -4.23
CA ALA A 188 -0.06 12.66 -4.51
C ALA A 188 -1.43 12.78 -3.81
N PHE A 189 -2.22 11.71 -3.77
CA PHE A 189 -3.46 11.67 -2.98
C PHE A 189 -3.20 11.77 -1.49
N LEU A 190 -2.21 11.04 -0.94
CA LEU A 190 -1.86 11.16 0.48
C LEU A 190 -1.38 12.58 0.84
N VAL A 191 -0.51 13.18 0.02
CA VAL A 191 -0.05 14.57 0.22
C VAL A 191 -1.23 15.54 0.18
N LYS A 192 -2.13 15.41 -0.80
CA LYS A 192 -3.35 16.23 -0.90
C LYS A 192 -4.21 16.12 0.37
N MET A 193 -4.39 14.91 0.91
CA MET A 193 -5.13 14.71 2.17
C MET A 193 -4.39 15.33 3.38
N LEU A 194 -3.08 15.13 3.48
CA LEU A 194 -2.26 15.63 4.59
C LEU A 194 -2.10 17.16 4.58
N THR A 195 -2.29 17.81 3.43
CA THR A 195 -2.29 19.28 3.30
C THR A 195 -3.70 19.86 3.30
N CYS A 196 -4.69 19.15 3.86
CA CYS A 196 -6.08 19.61 3.99
C CYS A 196 -6.71 20.00 2.65
N ASP A 197 -6.56 19.14 1.63
CA ASP A 197 -7.12 19.34 0.28
C ASP A 197 -6.55 20.58 -0.44
N CYS A 198 -5.37 21.06 -0.02
CA CYS A 198 -4.68 22.14 -0.71
C CYS A 198 -4.18 21.70 -2.09
N LYS A 199 -4.03 22.69 -2.99
CA LYS A 199 -3.39 22.46 -4.28
C LYS A 199 -1.99 21.89 -4.10
N LEU A 200 -1.67 20.89 -4.93
CA LEU A 200 -0.35 20.28 -4.95
C LEU A 200 0.68 21.30 -5.47
N PRO A 201 1.96 21.18 -5.07
CA PRO A 201 3.00 22.12 -5.51
C PRO A 201 3.11 22.21 -7.03
N LYS A 202 3.56 23.35 -7.55
CA LYS A 202 3.65 23.57 -9.01
C LYS A 202 4.81 22.83 -9.65
N THR A 203 5.84 22.49 -8.88
CA THR A 203 7.05 21.85 -9.41
C THR A 203 7.25 20.46 -8.83
N VAL A 204 7.85 19.56 -9.63
CA VAL A 204 8.19 18.19 -9.21
C VAL A 204 9.07 18.21 -7.96
N ARG A 205 10.02 19.14 -7.91
CA ARG A 205 10.95 19.29 -6.79
C ARG A 205 10.23 19.59 -5.48
N GLU A 206 9.30 20.55 -5.48
CA GLU A 206 8.53 20.90 -4.28
C GLU A 206 7.59 19.76 -3.86
N PHE A 207 7.00 19.05 -4.83
CA PHE A 207 6.21 17.86 -4.54
C PHE A 207 7.03 16.76 -3.87
N LEU A 208 8.19 16.42 -4.43
CA LEU A 208 9.09 15.42 -3.85
C LEU A 208 9.63 15.86 -2.47
N HIS A 209 9.81 17.17 -2.24
CA HIS A 209 10.11 17.66 -0.89
C HIS A 209 8.98 17.37 0.10
N LEU A 210 7.70 17.51 -0.30
CA LEU A 210 6.58 17.12 0.57
C LEU A 210 6.51 15.61 0.79
N VAL A 211 6.74 14.80 -0.26
CA VAL A 211 6.81 13.34 -0.11
C VAL A 211 7.90 12.97 0.89
N HIS A 212 9.09 13.55 0.75
CA HIS A 212 10.18 13.34 1.69
C HIS A 212 9.87 13.81 3.11
N PHE A 213 9.24 14.98 3.23
CA PHE A 213 8.87 15.55 4.52
C PHE A 213 7.88 14.63 5.25
N PHE A 214 6.81 14.18 4.58
CA PHE A 214 5.80 13.34 5.22
C PHE A 214 6.24 11.89 5.39
N PHE A 215 6.91 11.29 4.41
CA PHE A 215 7.14 9.84 4.35
C PHE A 215 8.60 9.44 4.58
N GLY A 216 9.51 10.42 4.68
CA GLY A 216 10.94 10.19 4.88
C GLY A 216 11.69 9.83 3.59
N LYS A 217 12.96 9.45 3.75
CA LYS A 217 13.86 9.10 2.64
C LYS A 217 13.59 7.72 2.05
N ARG A 218 13.23 6.76 2.89
CA ARG A 218 13.09 5.34 2.51
C ARG A 218 11.73 5.09 1.88
N VAL A 219 11.54 5.65 0.69
CA VAL A 219 10.40 5.38 -0.19
C VAL A 219 10.91 4.55 -1.36
N PHE A 220 10.34 3.38 -1.58
CA PHE A 220 10.73 2.46 -2.65
C PHE A 220 9.57 2.22 -3.60
N ASP A 221 9.76 2.61 -4.87
CA ASP A 221 8.82 2.27 -5.93
C ASP A 221 9.26 0.95 -6.61
N VAL A 222 8.51 -0.11 -6.39
CA VAL A 222 8.76 -1.44 -6.94
C VAL A 222 8.84 -1.41 -8.47
N LYS A 223 8.04 -0.56 -9.13
CA LYS A 223 8.06 -0.41 -10.59
C LYS A 223 9.38 0.20 -11.07
N HIS A 224 9.97 1.10 -10.28
CA HIS A 224 11.32 1.60 -10.49
C HIS A 224 12.35 0.49 -10.32
N LEU A 225 12.29 -0.26 -9.21
CA LEU A 225 13.22 -1.38 -8.95
C LEU A 225 13.20 -2.44 -10.06
N CYS A 226 12.04 -2.73 -10.64
CA CYS A 226 11.91 -3.65 -11.77
C CYS A 226 12.81 -3.30 -12.96
N LYS A 227 13.10 -2.00 -13.20
CA LYS A 227 14.03 -1.58 -14.28
C LYS A 227 15.45 -2.13 -14.10
N HIS A 228 15.81 -2.45 -12.87
CA HIS A 228 17.13 -2.96 -12.49
C HIS A 228 17.14 -4.49 -12.28
N CYS A 229 16.06 -5.16 -12.66
CA CYS A 229 15.91 -6.61 -12.60
C CYS A 229 15.54 -7.15 -14.00
N PRO A 230 16.45 -7.83 -14.69
CA PRO A 230 16.18 -8.41 -16.00
C PRO A 230 14.93 -9.30 -15.98
N GLY A 231 14.01 -9.08 -16.92
CA GLY A 231 12.77 -9.86 -17.05
C GLY A 231 11.57 -9.35 -16.24
N LEU A 232 11.72 -8.35 -15.37
CA LEU A 232 10.61 -7.76 -14.63
C LEU A 232 10.01 -6.54 -15.37
N TYR A 233 8.80 -6.70 -15.91
CA TYR A 233 8.08 -5.63 -16.62
C TYR A 233 6.55 -5.85 -16.62
N GLY A 234 5.79 -4.82 -17.01
CA GLY A 234 4.32 -4.82 -16.98
C GLY A 234 3.71 -4.41 -15.63
N GLY A 235 2.40 -4.58 -15.46
CA GLY A 235 1.69 -4.21 -14.23
C GLY A 235 2.02 -5.14 -13.05
N LEU A 236 1.55 -4.78 -11.86
CA LEU A 236 1.84 -5.47 -10.59
C LEU A 236 1.62 -6.99 -10.69
N GLU A 237 0.47 -7.41 -11.21
CA GLU A 237 0.11 -8.83 -11.40
C GLU A 237 1.12 -9.61 -12.25
N ARG A 238 1.58 -9.00 -13.35
CA ARG A 238 2.55 -9.66 -14.23
C ARG A 238 3.90 -9.81 -13.53
N VAL A 239 4.31 -8.76 -12.82
CA VAL A 239 5.56 -8.78 -12.05
C VAL A 239 5.46 -9.84 -10.95
N ALA A 240 4.36 -9.88 -10.20
CA ALA A 240 4.09 -10.88 -9.17
C ALA A 240 4.17 -12.31 -9.71
N SER A 241 3.50 -12.59 -10.83
CA SER A 241 3.58 -13.89 -11.50
C SER A 241 5.03 -14.24 -11.89
N THR A 242 5.80 -13.28 -12.39
CA THR A 242 7.21 -13.50 -12.81
C THR A 242 8.11 -13.83 -11.62
N VAL A 243 7.88 -13.21 -10.45
CA VAL A 243 8.59 -13.51 -9.20
C VAL A 243 7.93 -14.63 -8.37
N ARG A 244 6.96 -15.36 -8.95
CA ARG A 244 6.23 -16.49 -8.32
C ARG A 244 5.55 -16.10 -7.00
N VAL A 245 4.94 -14.92 -6.97
CA VAL A 245 4.05 -14.46 -5.90
C VAL A 245 2.62 -14.57 -6.39
N GLU A 246 1.79 -15.23 -5.59
CA GLU A 246 0.35 -15.33 -5.80
C GLU A 246 -0.37 -14.41 -4.82
N ARG A 247 -1.50 -13.84 -5.26
CA ARG A 247 -2.35 -12.99 -4.42
C ARG A 247 -2.94 -13.83 -3.29
N ALA A 248 -2.55 -13.51 -2.06
CA ALA A 248 -2.89 -14.33 -0.89
C ALA A 248 -4.31 -14.09 -0.34
N VAL A 249 -4.91 -12.92 -0.58
CA VAL A 249 -6.25 -12.54 -0.09
C VAL A 249 -6.83 -11.45 -0.98
N GLY A 250 -8.16 -11.36 -1.06
CA GLY A 250 -8.85 -10.30 -1.78
C GLY A 250 -8.78 -10.44 -3.30
N SER A 251 -9.25 -9.41 -4.01
CA SER A 251 -9.29 -9.37 -5.47
C SER A 251 -8.37 -8.28 -6.02
N ARG A 252 -8.15 -8.30 -7.34
CA ARG A 252 -7.52 -7.18 -8.05
C ARG A 252 -8.36 -5.93 -7.91
N HIS A 253 -7.71 -4.76 -7.94
CA HIS A 253 -8.37 -3.47 -7.86
C HIS A 253 -9.12 -3.27 -6.54
N GLN A 254 -8.49 -3.76 -5.46
CA GLN A 254 -8.89 -3.56 -4.08
C GLN A 254 -7.61 -3.23 -3.31
N SER A 255 -7.52 -1.98 -2.86
CA SER A 255 -6.26 -1.42 -2.37
C SER A 255 -5.63 -2.23 -1.23
N GLY A 256 -6.42 -2.85 -0.34
CA GLY A 256 -5.86 -3.69 0.73
C GLY A 256 -5.12 -4.91 0.19
N SER A 257 -5.71 -5.57 -0.81
CA SER A 257 -5.12 -6.73 -1.49
C SER A 257 -3.92 -6.32 -2.36
N ASP A 258 -4.02 -5.20 -3.08
CA ASP A 258 -2.96 -4.69 -3.96
C ASP A 258 -1.75 -4.16 -3.17
N SER A 259 -1.96 -3.54 -2.00
CA SER A 259 -0.87 -3.14 -1.09
C SER A 259 -0.10 -4.37 -0.57
N LEU A 260 -0.79 -5.48 -0.27
CA LEU A 260 -0.14 -6.71 0.15
C LEU A 260 0.66 -7.34 -0.99
N LEU A 261 0.09 -7.41 -2.19
CA LEU A 261 0.80 -7.94 -3.35
C LEU A 261 2.04 -7.09 -3.67
N THR A 262 1.91 -5.77 -3.55
CA THR A 262 3.03 -4.82 -3.66
C THR A 262 4.14 -5.13 -2.67
N TRP A 263 3.81 -5.35 -1.39
CA TRP A 263 4.77 -5.77 -0.37
C TRP A 263 5.45 -7.10 -0.73
N GLN A 264 4.67 -8.12 -1.09
CA GLN A 264 5.20 -9.46 -1.36
C GLN A 264 6.15 -9.45 -2.56
N VAL A 265 5.84 -8.68 -3.61
CA VAL A 265 6.74 -8.48 -4.76
C VAL A 265 8.01 -7.77 -4.34
N PHE A 266 7.90 -6.66 -3.59
CA PHE A 266 9.06 -5.95 -3.06
C PHE A 266 9.95 -6.88 -2.25
N TYR A 267 9.37 -7.66 -1.32
CA TYR A 267 10.08 -8.60 -0.49
C TYR A 267 10.81 -9.67 -1.31
N GLN A 268 10.18 -10.24 -2.35
CA GLN A 268 10.87 -11.19 -3.24
C GLN A 268 12.04 -10.54 -3.99
N ILE A 269 11.86 -9.31 -4.49
CA ILE A 269 12.91 -8.59 -5.19
C ILE A 269 14.09 -8.33 -4.24
N ALA A 270 13.81 -7.78 -3.07
CA ALA A 270 14.79 -7.41 -2.06
C ALA A 270 15.44 -8.61 -1.36
N SER A 271 14.79 -9.77 -1.31
CA SER A 271 15.32 -10.95 -0.61
C SER A 271 16.01 -11.94 -1.54
N ARG A 272 15.61 -12.01 -2.82
CA ARG A 272 16.04 -13.09 -3.72
C ARG A 272 16.51 -12.62 -5.08
N VAL A 273 15.83 -11.66 -5.70
CA VAL A 273 16.14 -11.25 -7.09
C VAL A 273 17.37 -10.36 -7.14
N ASN A 274 17.39 -9.29 -6.34
CA ASN A 274 18.52 -8.37 -6.28
C ASN A 274 18.57 -7.65 -4.91
N PRO A 275 19.17 -8.29 -3.89
CA PRO A 275 19.17 -7.77 -2.53
C PRO A 275 19.86 -6.42 -2.35
N GLN A 276 20.81 -6.08 -3.23
CA GLN A 276 21.55 -4.82 -3.11
C GLN A 276 20.75 -3.58 -3.52
N LEU A 277 19.57 -3.74 -4.13
CA LEU A 277 18.79 -2.59 -4.61
C LEU A 277 18.25 -1.73 -3.46
N ILE A 278 17.94 -2.33 -2.32
CA ILE A 278 17.32 -1.59 -1.21
C ILE A 278 18.34 -0.81 -0.37
N ASP A 279 19.62 -1.16 -0.44
CA ASP A 279 20.72 -0.49 0.28
C ASP A 279 21.29 0.71 -0.49
N ARG A 280 20.89 0.85 -1.75
CA ARG A 280 21.42 1.84 -2.70
C ARG A 280 20.63 3.17 -2.62
N PRO A 281 21.28 4.28 -2.21
CA PRO A 281 20.60 5.56 -2.02
C PRO A 281 19.89 6.10 -3.28
N GLU A 282 20.34 5.75 -4.48
CA GLU A 282 19.74 6.20 -5.74
C GLU A 282 18.33 5.64 -6.00
N HIS A 283 17.95 4.55 -5.34
CA HIS A 283 16.61 3.98 -5.44
C HIS A 283 15.66 4.50 -4.36
N MET A 284 16.19 5.14 -3.30
CA MET A 284 15.39 5.70 -2.21
C MET A 284 14.80 7.06 -2.60
N GLY A 285 13.50 7.23 -2.43
CA GLY A 285 12.79 8.47 -2.77
C GLY A 285 12.49 8.64 -4.25
N THR A 286 12.81 7.64 -5.08
CA THR A 286 12.59 7.68 -6.53
C THR A 286 11.24 7.05 -6.88
N LEU A 287 10.31 7.86 -7.37
CA LEU A 287 9.01 7.43 -7.89
C LEU A 287 9.08 7.20 -9.40
N TYR A 288 8.51 6.10 -9.88
CA TYR A 288 8.71 5.62 -11.26
C TYR A 288 8.36 6.67 -12.32
N ASP A 289 7.25 7.38 -12.14
CA ASP A 289 6.74 8.39 -13.07
C ASP A 289 7.44 9.75 -12.96
N LEU A 290 8.17 9.98 -11.87
CA LEU A 290 8.75 11.27 -11.51
C LEU A 290 10.29 11.26 -11.49
N GLN A 291 10.90 10.27 -12.13
CA GLN A 291 12.35 10.21 -12.32
C GLN A 291 12.77 10.83 -13.66
N LEU A 292 13.99 11.36 -13.69
CA LEU A 292 14.66 11.67 -14.95
C LEU A 292 14.95 10.35 -15.68
N GLN A 293 14.62 10.30 -16.97
CA GLN A 293 14.89 9.13 -17.82
C GLN A 293 16.34 9.07 -18.27
#